data_AF-A0A1F6IC86-F1
#
_entry.id   AF-A0A1F6IC86-F1
#
_cell.length_a   1.000
_cell.length_b   1.000
_cell.length_c   1.000
_cell.angle_alpha   90.00
_cell.angle_beta   90.00
_cell.angle_gamma   90.00
#
_symmetry.space_group_name_H-M   'P 1'
#
loop_
_entity.id
_entity.type
_entity.pdbx_description
1 polymer ?
#
loop_
_entity_poly.entity_id
_entity_poly.type
_entity_poly.pdbx_seq_one_letter_code
_entity_poly.pdbx_strand_id
1 'polypeptide(L)'
;MLERGFNAAREVLRSNRKKAVENGNIEQQNIVSRQEQILISIERTTREALEKYDVPDISPIKSLDDPFDALGLSPRTRNSIKFYTASRRYKEENPDKLHPFSTVGGLDNASDEELLKIRNFGEISLQEVRRKITEYKTQNGIQPQ
;
A
#
# COMPACT_ATOMS: atom_id res chain seq x y z
N MET A 1 4.27 3.64 -11.67
CA MET A 1 4.61 2.80 -10.48
C MET A 1 4.98 1.36 -10.85
N LEU A 2 4.58 0.88 -12.04
CA LEU A 2 5.13 -0.27 -12.75
C LEU A 2 6.67 -0.39 -12.68
N GLU A 3 7.39 0.70 -12.96
CA GLU A 3 8.85 0.76 -12.79
C GLU A 3 9.30 0.30 -11.39
N ARG A 4 8.61 0.73 -10.32
CA ARG A 4 8.95 0.32 -8.94
C ARG A 4 8.62 -1.16 -8.70
N GLY A 5 7.50 -1.67 -9.23
CA GLY A 5 7.12 -3.08 -9.12
C GLY A 5 8.09 -4.01 -9.84
N PHE A 6 8.44 -3.69 -11.08
CA PHE A 6 9.47 -4.41 -11.84
C PHE A 6 10.84 -4.31 -11.18
N ASN A 7 11.20 -3.15 -10.62
CA ASN A 7 12.46 -2.98 -9.88
C ASN A 7 12.48 -3.81 -8.58
N ALA A 8 11.38 -3.88 -7.83
CA ALA A 8 11.28 -4.73 -6.65
C ALA A 8 11.40 -6.22 -7.01
N ALA A 9 10.72 -6.66 -8.07
CA ALA A 9 10.83 -8.03 -8.57
C ALA A 9 12.27 -8.35 -9.04
N ARG A 10 12.95 -7.42 -9.71
CA ARG A 10 14.36 -7.55 -10.08
C ARG A 10 15.28 -7.71 -8.86
N GLU A 11 15.06 -6.94 -7.80
CA GLU A 11 15.87 -7.05 -6.57
C GLU A 11 15.67 -8.40 -5.86
N VAL A 12 14.44 -8.92 -5.82
CA VAL A 12 14.16 -10.27 -5.29
C VAL A 12 14.86 -11.34 -6.13
N LEU A 13 14.75 -11.27 -7.46
CA LEU A 13 15.42 -12.23 -8.36
C LEU A 13 16.94 -12.15 -8.27
N ARG A 14 17.51 -10.93 -8.12
CA ARG A 14 18.95 -10.74 -7.87
C ARG A 14 19.40 -11.42 -6.58
N SER A 15 18.64 -11.25 -5.50
CA SER A 15 18.90 -11.91 -4.22
C SER A 15 18.83 -13.44 -4.33
N ASN A 16 17.80 -13.95 -5.02
CA ASN A 16 17.63 -15.40 -5.24
C ASN A 16 18.76 -15.98 -6.11
N ARG A 17 19.18 -15.27 -7.16
CA ARG A 17 20.30 -15.67 -8.01
C ARG A 17 21.60 -15.77 -7.20
N LYS A 18 21.87 -14.77 -6.36
CA LYS A 18 23.05 -14.76 -5.48
C LYS A 18 23.06 -16.01 -4.57
N LYS A 19 21.95 -16.29 -3.90
CA LYS A 19 21.79 -17.49 -3.05
C LYS A 19 21.95 -18.81 -3.84
N ALA A 20 21.38 -18.89 -5.04
CA ALA A 20 21.46 -20.08 -5.88
C ALA A 20 22.90 -20.36 -6.38
N VAL A 21 23.68 -19.30 -6.63
CA VAL A 21 25.11 -19.39 -6.97
C VAL A 21 25.93 -19.80 -5.74
N GLU A 22 25.71 -19.17 -4.59
CA GLU A 22 26.40 -19.49 -3.33
C GLU A 22 26.19 -20.95 -2.91
N ASN A 23 24.99 -21.49 -3.14
CA ASN A 23 24.63 -22.87 -2.80
C ASN A 23 25.05 -23.89 -3.88
N GLY A 24 25.63 -23.47 -5.00
CA GLY A 24 26.05 -24.35 -6.10
C GLY A 24 24.91 -25.12 -6.78
N ASN A 25 23.65 -24.75 -6.54
CA ASN A 25 22.49 -25.50 -7.02
C ASN A 25 22.11 -25.06 -8.45
N ILE A 26 22.51 -25.85 -9.44
CA ILE A 26 22.30 -25.58 -10.87
C ILE A 26 20.80 -25.50 -11.23
N GLU A 27 19.96 -26.33 -10.62
CA GLU A 27 18.52 -26.32 -10.88
C GLU A 27 17.88 -25.02 -10.42
N GLN A 28 18.23 -24.55 -9.22
CA GLN A 28 17.77 -23.26 -8.71
C GLN A 28 18.26 -22.09 -9.57
N GLN A 29 19.50 -22.14 -10.06
CA GLN A 29 20.02 -21.12 -10.97
C GLN A 29 19.21 -21.06 -12.27
N ASN A 30 18.91 -22.23 -12.86
CA ASN A 30 18.09 -22.32 -14.07
C ASN A 30 16.66 -21.80 -13.85
N ILE A 31 16.06 -22.08 -12.70
CA ILE A 31 14.73 -21.56 -12.33
C ILE A 31 14.76 -20.03 -12.23
N VAL A 32 15.74 -19.46 -11.52
CA VAL A 32 15.86 -18.00 -11.37
C VAL A 32 16.09 -17.34 -12.73
N SER A 33 16.93 -17.91 -13.60
CA SER A 33 17.11 -17.39 -14.96
C SER A 33 15.83 -17.42 -15.80
N ARG A 34 14.99 -18.47 -15.68
CA ARG A 34 13.67 -18.49 -16.34
C ARG A 34 12.74 -17.40 -15.79
N GLN A 35 12.75 -17.19 -14.47
CA GLN A 35 11.95 -16.12 -13.83
C GLN A 35 12.39 -14.73 -14.32
N GLU A 36 13.69 -14.50 -14.49
CA GLU A 36 14.22 -13.24 -15.07
C GLU A 36 13.72 -13.03 -16.51
N GLN A 37 13.76 -14.06 -17.35
CA GLN A 37 13.26 -13.98 -18.73
C GLN A 37 11.76 -13.70 -18.81
N ILE A 38 10.97 -14.33 -17.94
CA ILE A 38 9.52 -14.07 -17.84
C ILE A 38 9.27 -12.61 -17.43
N LEU A 39 9.99 -12.11 -16.43
CA LEU A 39 9.85 -10.73 -15.96
C LEU A 39 10.15 -9.72 -17.08
N ILE A 40 11.23 -9.94 -17.84
CA ILE A 40 11.59 -9.10 -18.99
C ILE A 40 10.48 -9.11 -20.05
N SER A 41 9.95 -10.29 -20.37
CA SER A 41 8.88 -10.40 -21.36
C SER A 41 7.62 -9.67 -20.92
N ILE A 42 7.21 -9.85 -19.65
CA ILE A 42 6.04 -9.16 -19.08
C ILE A 42 6.27 -7.65 -19.14
N GLU A 43 7.41 -7.16 -18.66
CA GLU A 43 7.71 -5.73 -18.64
C GLU A 43 7.63 -5.11 -20.04
N ARG A 44 8.21 -5.79 -21.04
CA ARG A 44 8.15 -5.34 -22.43
C ARG A 44 6.72 -5.28 -22.95
N THR A 45 5.96 -6.36 -22.82
CA THR A 45 4.58 -6.42 -23.34
C THR A 45 3.67 -5.41 -22.62
N THR A 46 3.89 -5.18 -21.32
CA THR A 46 3.17 -4.16 -20.58
C THR A 46 3.51 -2.75 -21.06
N ARG A 47 4.79 -2.43 -21.33
CA ARG A 47 5.18 -1.13 -21.89
C ARG A 47 4.58 -0.90 -23.28
N GLU A 48 4.65 -1.89 -24.16
CA GLU A 48 4.08 -1.83 -25.51
C GLU A 48 2.56 -1.62 -25.47
N ALA A 49 1.85 -2.27 -24.54
CA ALA A 49 0.41 -2.10 -24.38
C ALA A 49 0.05 -0.69 -23.88
N LEU A 50 0.81 -0.15 -22.94
CA LEU A 50 0.61 1.20 -22.40
C LEU A 50 0.84 2.27 -23.48
N GLU A 51 1.87 2.11 -24.30
CA GLU A 51 2.19 3.04 -25.40
C GLU A 51 1.13 2.98 -26.51
N LYS A 52 0.58 1.79 -26.81
CA LYS A 52 -0.31 1.59 -27.95
C LYS A 52 -1.76 1.98 -27.70
N TYR A 53 -2.27 1.81 -26.49
CA TYR A 53 -3.71 1.87 -26.23
C TYR A 53 -4.15 3.05 -25.36
N ASP A 54 -3.26 4.00 -25.04
CA ASP A 54 -3.50 5.11 -24.08
C ASP A 54 -4.26 4.62 -22.84
N VAL A 55 -3.87 3.43 -22.37
CA VAL A 55 -4.57 2.77 -21.27
C VAL A 55 -4.27 3.59 -20.03
N PRO A 56 -5.29 4.11 -19.32
CA PRO A 56 -5.06 4.74 -18.04
C PRO A 56 -4.27 3.76 -17.16
N ASP A 57 -3.26 4.25 -16.45
CA ASP A 57 -2.42 3.42 -15.58
C ASP A 57 -3.31 2.74 -14.52
N ILE A 58 -3.78 1.53 -14.81
CA ILE A 58 -4.56 0.66 -13.93
C ILE A 58 -3.65 -0.18 -13.03
N SER A 59 -2.39 0.24 -12.84
CA SER A 59 -1.52 -0.32 -11.78
C SER A 59 -2.36 -0.50 -10.51
N PRO A 60 -2.13 -1.55 -9.70
CA PRO A 60 -2.70 -1.62 -8.37
C PRO A 60 -2.36 -0.30 -7.68
N ILE A 61 -3.40 0.49 -7.37
CA ILE A 61 -3.33 1.68 -6.54
C ILE A 61 -2.34 1.36 -5.42
N LYS A 62 -1.31 2.19 -5.21
CA LYS A 62 -0.45 2.06 -4.04
C LYS A 62 -1.36 1.96 -2.82
N SER A 63 -1.38 0.79 -2.20
CA SER A 63 -2.58 0.37 -1.52
C SER A 63 -2.83 1.29 -0.35
N LEU A 64 -4.09 1.69 -0.22
CA LEU A 64 -4.60 2.36 0.95
C LEU A 64 -4.37 1.54 2.26
N ASP A 65 -3.66 0.41 2.22
CA ASP A 65 -3.26 -0.39 3.38
C ASP A 65 -2.09 0.23 4.17
N ASP A 66 -1.46 1.29 3.66
CA ASP A 66 -0.47 2.05 4.42
C ASP A 66 -1.03 2.42 5.81
N PRO A 67 -0.23 2.37 6.88
CA PRO A 67 -0.68 2.76 8.21
C PRO A 67 -1.20 4.21 8.19
N PHE A 68 -2.28 4.48 8.92
CA PHE A 68 -2.84 5.85 8.95
C PHE A 68 -1.83 6.91 9.44
N ASP A 69 -0.83 6.49 10.23
CA ASP A 69 0.27 7.35 10.71
C ASP A 69 1.11 7.95 9.56
N ALA A 70 1.09 7.35 8.37
CA ALA A 70 1.78 7.85 7.19
C ALA A 70 1.20 9.18 6.65
N LEU A 71 -0.02 9.56 7.07
CA LEU A 71 -0.69 10.80 6.64
C LEU A 71 -0.06 12.07 7.21
N GLY A 72 0.83 11.97 8.20
CA GLY A 72 1.44 13.15 8.84
C GLY A 72 0.41 14.02 9.58
N LEU A 73 -0.54 13.39 10.27
CA LEU A 73 -1.60 14.05 11.03
C LEU A 73 -1.04 14.76 12.27
N SER A 74 -1.76 15.81 12.71
CA SER A 74 -1.48 16.48 13.98
C SER A 74 -1.47 15.48 15.16
N PRO A 75 -0.68 15.74 16.22
CA PRO A 75 -0.62 14.84 17.36
C PRO A 75 -1.97 14.52 17.98
N ARG A 76 -2.88 15.49 18.02
CA ARG A 76 -4.24 15.32 18.54
C ARG A 76 -5.02 14.30 17.70
N THR A 77 -5.13 14.56 16.40
CA THR A 77 -5.89 13.72 15.47
C THR A 77 -5.30 12.32 15.41
N ARG A 78 -3.98 12.20 15.27
CA ARG A 78 -3.28 10.92 15.28
C ARG A 78 -3.55 10.11 16.55
N ASN A 79 -3.43 10.74 17.72
CA ASN A 79 -3.60 10.05 18.99
C ASN A 79 -5.04 9.59 19.21
N SER A 80 -6.04 10.38 18.79
CA SER A 80 -7.44 9.98 18.88
C SER A 80 -7.73 8.69 18.08
N ILE A 81 -7.24 8.59 16.84
CA ILE A 81 -7.36 7.38 16.01
C ILE A 81 -6.54 6.22 16.58
N LYS A 82 -5.30 6.49 17.02
CA LYS A 82 -4.42 5.47 17.60
C LYS A 82 -5.04 4.78 18.82
N PHE A 83 -5.60 5.54 19.75
CA PHE A 83 -6.21 4.96 20.95
C PHE A 83 -7.51 4.22 20.64
N TYR A 84 -8.26 4.69 19.64
CA TYR A 84 -9.47 4.01 19.18
C TYR A 84 -9.15 2.64 18.55
N THR A 85 -8.21 2.62 17.59
CA THR A 85 -7.77 1.39 16.91
C THR A 85 -7.05 0.41 17.84
N ALA A 86 -6.43 0.90 18.92
CA ALA A 86 -5.80 0.08 19.95
C ALA A 86 -6.75 -0.42 21.07
N SER A 87 -8.06 -0.16 20.96
CA SER A 87 -9.05 -0.56 21.97
C SER A 87 -8.98 -2.06 22.27
N ARG A 88 -8.86 -2.42 23.55
CA ARG A 88 -8.81 -3.83 23.99
C ARG A 88 -10.00 -4.63 23.50
N ARG A 89 -11.20 -4.05 23.61
CA ARG A 89 -12.45 -4.72 23.23
C ARG A 89 -12.41 -5.22 21.80
N TYR A 90 -11.93 -4.39 20.86
CA TYR A 90 -11.85 -4.81 19.45
C TYR A 90 -10.87 -5.98 19.26
N LYS A 91 -9.71 -5.94 19.94
CA LYS A 91 -8.70 -7.00 19.87
C LYS A 91 -9.16 -8.31 20.52
N GLU A 92 -9.95 -8.23 21.59
CA GLU A 92 -10.53 -9.41 22.24
C GLU A 92 -11.56 -10.08 21.34
N GLU A 93 -12.39 -9.28 20.66
CA GLU A 93 -13.39 -9.78 19.69
C GLU A 93 -12.73 -10.24 18.36
N ASN A 94 -11.58 -9.67 17.99
CA ASN A 94 -10.88 -9.90 16.72
C ASN A 94 -9.35 -10.02 16.93
N PRO A 95 -8.85 -11.15 17.45
CA PRO A 95 -7.44 -11.29 17.84
C PRO A 95 -6.46 -11.20 16.65
N ASP A 96 -6.87 -11.70 15.48
CA ASP A 96 -6.01 -11.79 14.29
C ASP A 96 -6.24 -10.67 13.26
N LYS A 97 -7.09 -9.68 13.57
CA LYS A 97 -7.43 -8.60 12.64
C LYS A 97 -6.98 -7.24 13.16
N LEU A 98 -6.49 -6.41 12.24
CA LEU A 98 -6.31 -5.00 12.48
C LEU A 98 -7.66 -4.30 12.53
N HIS A 99 -7.73 -3.21 13.30
CA HIS A 99 -8.92 -2.38 13.32
C HIS A 99 -9.12 -1.75 11.92
N PRO A 100 -10.37 -1.62 11.42
CA PRO A 100 -10.62 -1.09 10.08
C PRO A 100 -9.93 0.26 9.83
N PHE A 101 -9.94 1.15 10.82
CA PHE A 101 -9.29 2.47 10.76
C PHE A 101 -7.77 2.48 10.98
N SER A 102 -7.09 1.32 10.96
CA SER A 102 -5.63 1.24 11.11
C SER A 102 -4.86 1.65 9.84
N THR A 103 -5.55 1.74 8.70
CA THR A 103 -4.93 2.07 7.41
C THR A 103 -5.52 3.36 6.81
N VAL A 104 -4.81 3.96 5.86
CA VAL A 104 -5.28 5.14 5.13
C VAL A 104 -6.64 4.87 4.46
N GLY A 105 -6.85 3.66 3.93
CA GLY A 105 -8.08 3.21 3.28
C GLY A 105 -9.21 2.94 4.23
N GLY A 106 -8.86 2.44 5.41
CA GLY A 106 -9.79 2.36 6.52
C GLY A 106 -10.44 3.70 6.81
N LEU A 107 -9.63 4.76 6.89
CA LEU A 107 -10.11 6.12 7.12
C LEU A 107 -10.81 6.72 5.90
N ASP A 108 -10.31 6.44 4.69
CA ASP A 108 -10.90 6.93 3.44
C ASP A 108 -12.32 6.39 3.24
N ASN A 109 -12.53 5.09 3.48
CA ASN A 109 -13.82 4.42 3.32
C ASN A 109 -14.79 4.68 4.49
N ALA A 110 -14.32 5.16 5.64
CA ALA A 110 -15.17 5.47 6.77
C ALA A 110 -16.09 6.65 6.45
N SER A 111 -17.34 6.60 6.90
CA SER A 111 -18.22 7.78 6.87
C SER A 111 -17.76 8.84 7.87
N ASP A 112 -18.12 10.09 7.62
CA ASP A 112 -17.82 11.20 8.53
C ASP A 112 -18.46 10.96 9.93
N GLU A 113 -19.67 10.39 9.96
CA GLU A 113 -20.37 10.04 11.21
C GLU A 113 -19.62 8.98 12.04
N GLU A 114 -19.02 7.97 11.39
CA GLU A 114 -18.21 6.96 12.08
C GLU A 114 -16.95 7.56 12.69
N LEU A 115 -16.26 8.43 11.95
CA LEU A 115 -15.06 9.09 12.44
C LEU A 115 -15.37 10.04 13.61
N LEU A 116 -16.50 10.75 13.56
CA LEU A 116 -16.94 11.65 14.63
C LEU A 116 -17.35 10.92 15.92
N LYS A 117 -17.59 9.60 15.89
CA LYS A 117 -17.81 8.78 17.10
C LYS A 117 -16.51 8.47 17.85
N ILE A 118 -15.34 8.73 17.25
CA ILE A 118 -14.05 8.51 17.89
C ILE A 118 -13.88 9.50 19.05
N ARG A 119 -13.55 8.97 20.24
CA ARG A 119 -13.31 9.81 21.42
C ARG A 119 -12.19 10.82 21.16
N ASN A 120 -12.45 12.09 21.48
CA ASN A 120 -11.53 13.23 21.27
C ASN A 120 -11.25 13.56 19.80
N PHE A 121 -11.98 12.98 18.86
CA PHE A 121 -12.01 13.35 17.44
C PHE A 121 -13.18 14.32 17.22
N GLY A 122 -12.98 15.36 16.40
CA GLY A 122 -14.00 16.36 16.10
C GLY A 122 -13.86 16.94 14.70
N GLU A 123 -14.68 17.92 14.33
CA GLU A 123 -14.76 18.45 12.96
C GLU A 123 -13.40 18.91 12.40
N ILE A 124 -12.57 19.56 13.22
CA ILE A 124 -11.22 19.98 12.81
C ILE A 124 -10.35 18.76 12.45
N SER A 125 -10.40 17.70 13.25
CA SER A 125 -9.69 16.45 12.98
C SER A 125 -10.24 15.74 11.75
N LEU A 126 -11.57 15.77 11.54
CA LEU A 126 -12.21 15.23 10.35
C LEU A 126 -11.71 15.92 9.08
N GLN A 127 -11.77 17.24 9.05
CA GLN A 127 -11.29 18.06 7.93
C GLN A 127 -9.80 17.83 7.68
N GLU A 128 -8.99 17.71 8.73
CA GLU A 128 -7.57 17.37 8.62
C GLU A 128 -7.37 16.01 7.95
N VAL A 129 -8.06 14.95 8.41
CA VAL A 129 -7.97 13.61 7.84
C VAL A 129 -8.37 13.61 6.37
N ARG A 130 -9.53 14.19 6.02
CA ARG A 130 -9.99 14.26 4.63
C ARG A 130 -9.00 15.00 3.73
N ARG A 131 -8.52 16.15 4.17
CA ARG A 131 -7.49 16.91 3.45
C ARG A 131 -6.21 16.09 3.25
N LYS A 132 -5.70 15.45 4.31
CA LYS A 132 -4.47 14.65 4.25
C LYS A 132 -4.61 13.42 3.39
N ILE A 133 -5.77 12.77 3.37
CA ILE A 133 -6.04 11.65 2.47
C ILE A 133 -6.05 12.15 1.02
N THR A 134 -6.68 13.27 0.72
CA THR A 134 -6.67 13.86 -0.63
C THR A 134 -5.25 14.24 -1.08
N GLU A 135 -4.46 14.87 -0.20
CA GLU A 135 -3.05 15.19 -0.45
C GLU A 135 -2.24 13.90 -0.73
N TYR A 136 -2.42 12.88 0.12
CA TYR A 136 -1.75 11.58 0.00
C TYR A 136 -2.12 10.90 -1.32
N LYS A 137 -3.41 10.88 -1.67
CA LYS A 137 -3.91 10.33 -2.94
C LYS A 137 -3.28 11.04 -4.13
N THR A 138 -3.31 12.37 -4.14
CA THR A 138 -2.72 13.21 -5.20
C THR A 138 -1.22 12.94 -5.37
N GLN A 139 -0.46 12.93 -4.27
CA GLN A 139 0.99 12.67 -4.29
C GLN A 139 1.33 11.26 -4.81
N ASN A 140 0.42 10.31 -4.64
CA ASN A 140 0.59 8.93 -5.05
C ASN A 140 -0.13 8.57 -6.35
N GLY A 141 -0.74 9.54 -7.05
CA GLY A 141 -1.45 9.31 -8.31
C GLY A 141 -2.77 8.54 -8.18
N ILE A 142 -3.37 8.53 -7.00
CA ILE A 142 -4.67 7.90 -6.73
C ILE A 142 -5.76 8.92 -7.09
N GLN A 143 -6.60 8.60 -8.06
CA GLN A 143 -7.71 9.49 -8.45
C GLN A 143 -8.73 9.58 -7.31
N PRO A 144 -9.22 10.78 -6.95
CA PRO A 144 -10.39 10.90 -6.10
C PRO A 144 -11.59 10.28 -6.82
N GLN A 145 -12.40 9.49 -6.09
CA GLN A 145 -13.65 8.95 -6.62
C GLN A 145 -14.73 10.03 -6.65
#